data_AF-A0A6J1UW04-F1
#
_entry.id   AF-A0A6J1UW04-F1
#
_cell.length_a   1.000
_cell.length_b   1.000
_cell.length_c   1.000
_cell.angle_alpha   90.00
_cell.angle_beta   90.00
_cell.angle_gamma   90.00
#
_symmetry.space_group_name_H-M   'P 1'
#
loop_
_entity.id
_entity.type
_entity.pdbx_description
1 polymer ?
#
loop_
_entity_poly.entity_id
_entity_poly.type
_entity_poly.pdbx_seq_one_letter_code
_entity_poly.pdbx_strand_id
1 'polypeptide(L)'
;MARVSVLGVSLLENPSPFDQPLRFQVQFECGEALPHDLEWKIIYVGSAESERYDQILDSVLVGPVPAGRHMFVFEANSPKPDLIPEGDAVGVTVILITCTYLCQEFIRIGYYVNNEYTNPELRENPPLKPDFSQLQRNILASNPRVTRFHINWDGPKDQMDNIENVEPEPDGFLSSNCAYIKGLIPSVGLQPENSMDCM
;
A
#
# COMPACT_ATOMS: atom_id res chain seq x y z
N MET A 1 -16.15 11.47 -12.28
CA MET A 1 -15.44 10.47 -13.13
C MET A 1 -14.09 10.21 -12.49
N ALA A 2 -13.54 9.00 -12.54
CA ALA A 2 -12.23 8.73 -11.93
C ALA A 2 -11.15 9.52 -12.69
N ARG A 3 -10.31 10.29 -11.98
CA ARG A 3 -9.19 11.05 -12.59
C ARG A 3 -8.05 10.15 -13.01
N VAL A 4 -7.90 9.00 -12.33
CA VAL A 4 -6.89 7.99 -12.61
C VAL A 4 -7.55 6.69 -13.04
N SER A 5 -7.04 6.11 -14.12
CA SER A 5 -7.45 4.81 -14.65
C SER A 5 -6.25 3.90 -14.76
N VAL A 6 -6.28 2.75 -14.08
CA VAL A 6 -5.21 1.75 -14.21
C VAL A 6 -5.42 0.98 -15.52
N LEU A 7 -4.45 1.09 -16.42
CA LEU A 7 -4.46 0.48 -17.75
C LEU A 7 -4.08 -1.00 -17.68
N GLY A 8 -3.14 -1.35 -16.81
CA GLY A 8 -2.69 -2.73 -16.65
C GLY A 8 -1.69 -2.89 -15.51
N VAL A 9 -1.64 -4.11 -14.98
CA VAL A 9 -0.62 -4.53 -14.03
C VAL A 9 -0.08 -5.87 -14.49
N SER A 10 1.21 -5.91 -14.79
CA SER A 10 1.90 -7.11 -15.26
C SER A 10 2.84 -7.62 -14.18
N LEU A 11 2.69 -8.89 -13.80
CA LEU A 11 3.61 -9.53 -12.87
C LEU A 11 4.88 -9.95 -13.62
N LEU A 12 6.03 -9.63 -13.04
CA LEU A 12 7.34 -10.07 -13.49
C LEU A 12 7.77 -11.29 -12.66
N GLU A 13 8.51 -12.21 -13.27
CA GLU A 13 9.15 -13.35 -12.58
C GLU A 13 8.17 -14.29 -11.83
N ASN A 14 7.35 -15.04 -12.59
CA ASN A 14 6.37 -15.98 -12.06
C ASN A 14 6.32 -17.30 -12.88
N PRO A 15 6.27 -18.48 -12.24
CA PRO A 15 6.35 -18.72 -10.79
C PRO A 15 7.75 -18.49 -10.22
N SER A 16 7.85 -18.26 -8.91
CA SER A 16 9.11 -17.99 -8.21
C SER A 16 9.13 -18.61 -6.80
N PRO A 17 10.32 -18.85 -6.20
CA PRO A 17 10.40 -19.22 -4.79
C PRO A 17 9.70 -18.21 -3.88
N PHE A 18 9.18 -18.68 -2.74
CA PHE A 18 8.41 -17.84 -1.82
C PHE A 18 9.18 -16.62 -1.31
N ASP A 19 10.48 -16.80 -1.06
CA ASP A 19 11.38 -15.77 -0.53
C ASP A 19 11.70 -14.66 -1.55
N GLN A 20 11.43 -14.87 -2.83
CA GLN A 20 11.75 -13.90 -3.87
C GLN A 20 10.86 -12.64 -3.77
N PRO A 21 11.43 -11.46 -4.08
CA PRO A 21 10.67 -10.22 -4.20
C PRO A 21 9.51 -10.33 -5.20
N LEU A 22 8.47 -9.57 -4.95
CA LEU A 22 7.36 -9.37 -5.87
C LEU A 22 7.68 -8.17 -6.76
N ARG A 23 7.48 -8.31 -8.07
CA ARG A 23 7.72 -7.24 -9.03
C ARG A 23 6.52 -7.07 -9.95
N PHE A 24 5.86 -5.93 -9.84
CA PHE A 24 4.72 -5.58 -10.67
C PHE A 24 5.04 -4.37 -11.53
N GLN A 25 4.85 -4.48 -12.84
CA GLN A 25 4.86 -3.33 -13.72
C GLN A 25 3.45 -2.73 -13.76
N VAL A 26 3.29 -1.55 -13.19
CA VAL A 26 2.00 -0.84 -13.12
C VAL A 26 1.96 0.20 -14.23
N GLN A 27 0.86 0.21 -15.00
CA GLN A 27 0.58 1.19 -16.03
C GLN A 27 -0.76 1.88 -15.73
N PHE A 28 -0.77 3.20 -15.69
CA PHE A 28 -1.98 3.97 -15.42
C PHE A 28 -2.02 5.27 -16.23
N GLU A 29 -3.22 5.80 -16.40
CA GLU A 29 -3.49 7.05 -17.10
C GLU A 29 -4.14 8.04 -16.14
N CYS A 30 -3.64 9.26 -16.14
CA CYS A 30 -4.15 10.37 -15.36
C CYS A 30 -4.79 11.37 -16.33
N GLY A 31 -6.11 11.57 -16.24
CA GLY A 31 -6.84 12.45 -17.16
C GLY A 31 -6.54 13.93 -16.93
N GLU A 32 -6.24 14.30 -15.69
CA GLU A 32 -5.86 15.66 -15.29
C GLU A 32 -4.74 15.61 -14.25
N ALA A 33 -3.98 16.68 -14.10
CA ALA A 33 -2.88 16.71 -13.14
C ALA A 33 -3.39 16.62 -11.70
N LEU A 34 -2.82 15.72 -10.91
CA LEU A 34 -3.12 15.60 -9.49
C LEU A 34 -2.12 16.41 -8.65
N PRO A 35 -2.60 17.29 -7.76
CA PRO A 35 -1.74 18.09 -6.89
C PRO A 35 -1.14 17.30 -5.73
N HIS A 36 -1.64 16.10 -5.46
CA HIS A 36 -1.26 15.25 -4.34
C HIS A 36 -0.82 13.87 -4.82
N ASP A 37 -0.14 13.15 -3.94
CA ASP A 37 0.45 11.87 -4.28
C ASP A 37 -0.60 10.76 -4.30
N LEU A 38 -0.41 9.81 -5.21
CA LEU A 38 -1.05 8.50 -5.14
C LEU A 38 -0.23 7.61 -4.22
N GLU A 39 -0.89 6.95 -3.29
CA GLU A 39 -0.25 5.94 -2.45
C GLU A 39 -0.60 4.55 -2.98
N TRP A 40 0.43 3.81 -3.40
CA TRP A 40 0.31 2.43 -3.84
C TRP A 40 0.83 1.50 -2.76
N LYS A 41 0.08 0.44 -2.46
CA LYS A 41 0.49 -0.58 -1.49
C LYS A 41 0.40 -1.97 -2.10
N ILE A 42 1.38 -2.82 -1.77
CA ILE A 42 1.30 -4.27 -1.97
C ILE A 42 0.97 -4.89 -0.62
N ILE A 43 -0.12 -5.64 -0.55
CA ILE A 43 -0.61 -6.28 0.66
C ILE A 43 -0.68 -7.78 0.41
N TYR A 44 -0.07 -8.57 1.26
CA TYR A 44 -0.18 -10.02 1.26
C TYR A 44 -1.20 -10.45 2.31
N VAL A 45 -2.20 -11.23 1.90
CA VAL A 45 -3.21 -11.77 2.82
C VAL A 45 -2.60 -12.97 3.55
N GLY A 46 -2.35 -12.83 4.84
CA GLY A 46 -1.73 -13.89 5.63
C GLY A 46 -2.69 -15.03 5.96
N SER A 47 -3.98 -14.74 6.06
CA SER A 47 -5.04 -15.73 6.32
C SER A 47 -6.34 -15.25 5.71
N ALA A 48 -7.12 -16.16 5.12
CA ALA A 48 -8.45 -15.84 4.61
C ALA A 48 -9.46 -15.53 5.72
N GLU A 49 -9.18 -15.94 6.96
CA GLU A 49 -10.10 -15.80 8.09
C GLU A 49 -9.96 -14.46 8.81
N SER A 50 -8.83 -13.77 8.66
CA SER A 50 -8.58 -12.54 9.41
C SER A 50 -7.55 -11.62 8.74
N GLU A 51 -7.97 -10.37 8.53
CA GLU A 51 -7.13 -9.27 8.04
C GLU A 51 -5.99 -8.89 9.01
N ARG A 52 -6.01 -9.38 10.25
CA ARG A 52 -4.93 -9.12 11.23
C ARG A 52 -3.58 -9.71 10.82
N TYR A 53 -3.61 -10.69 9.91
CA TYR A 53 -2.43 -11.33 9.35
C TYR A 53 -1.99 -10.69 8.02
N ASP A 54 -2.70 -9.66 7.55
CA ASP A 54 -2.34 -8.97 6.34
C ASP A 54 -1.04 -8.21 6.55
N GLN A 55 -0.13 -8.39 5.60
CA GLN A 55 1.19 -7.76 5.63
C GLN A 55 1.26 -6.74 4.52
N ILE A 56 1.45 -5.47 4.88
CA ILE A 56 1.84 -4.44 3.92
C ILE A 56 3.31 -4.68 3.58
N LEU A 57 3.57 -5.17 2.37
CA LEU A 57 4.91 -5.54 1.92
C LEU A 57 5.72 -4.31 1.52
N ASP A 58 5.07 -3.36 0.85
CA ASP A 58 5.63 -2.06 0.55
C ASP A 58 4.54 -1.02 0.31
N SER A 59 4.90 0.26 0.47
CA SER A 59 4.05 1.42 0.28
C SER A 59 4.83 2.54 -0.40
N VAL A 60 4.44 2.91 -1.61
CA VAL A 60 5.12 3.94 -2.40
C VAL A 60 4.20 5.10 -2.72
N LEU A 61 4.74 6.32 -2.60
CA LEU A 61 4.07 7.55 -3.00
C LEU A 61 4.52 7.94 -4.40
N VAL A 62 3.55 8.21 -5.27
CA VAL A 62 3.78 8.65 -6.65
C VAL A 62 3.08 9.99 -6.83
N GLY A 63 3.85 11.07 -6.82
CA GLY A 63 3.35 12.39 -7.14
C GLY A 63 4.39 13.51 -7.03
N PRO A 64 4.00 14.75 -7.43
CA PRO A 64 2.73 15.11 -8.06
C PRO A 64 2.57 14.47 -9.45
N VAL A 65 1.36 14.05 -9.81
CA VAL A 65 1.11 13.24 -11.02
C VAL A 65 0.60 14.11 -12.16
N PRO A 66 1.38 14.36 -13.23
CA PRO A 66 0.89 15.14 -14.36
C PRO A 66 -0.13 14.34 -15.20
N ALA A 67 -0.93 15.03 -16.00
CA ALA A 67 -1.82 14.38 -16.94
C ALA A 67 -1.03 13.56 -17.98
N GLY A 68 -1.56 12.40 -18.37
CA GLY A 68 -0.94 11.50 -19.33
C GLY A 68 -0.82 10.06 -18.82
N ARG A 69 -0.04 9.26 -19.55
CA ARG A 69 0.19 7.84 -19.24
C ARG A 69 1.51 7.67 -18.51
N HIS A 70 1.48 6.87 -17.47
CA HIS A 70 2.58 6.60 -16.56
C HIS A 70 2.81 5.12 -16.42
N MET A 71 4.06 4.75 -16.21
CA MET A 71 4.47 3.38 -15.98
C MET A 71 5.63 3.35 -14.99
N PHE A 72 5.56 2.45 -14.03
CA PHE A 72 6.66 2.20 -13.09
C PHE A 72 6.70 0.73 -12.68
N VAL A 73 7.84 0.30 -12.15
CA VAL A 73 8.01 -1.02 -11.54
C VAL A 73 7.83 -0.86 -10.03
N PHE A 74 6.88 -1.60 -9.48
CA PHE A 74 6.61 -1.68 -8.06
C PHE A 74 7.18 -2.99 -7.51
N GLU A 75 8.29 -2.89 -6.80
CA GLU A 75 9.00 -4.02 -6.21
C GLU A 75 8.79 -4.04 -4.69
N ALA A 76 8.48 -5.20 -4.11
CA ALA A 76 8.35 -5.38 -2.67
C ALA A 76 9.01 -6.68 -2.21
N ASN A 77 9.48 -6.70 -0.97
CA ASN A 77 10.03 -7.91 -0.36
C ASN A 77 8.94 -8.99 -0.17
N SER A 78 9.36 -10.24 -0.01
CA SER A 78 8.47 -11.34 0.35
C SER A 78 7.82 -11.11 1.73
N PRO A 79 6.60 -11.66 1.95
CA PRO A 79 5.96 -11.61 3.27
C PRO A 79 6.79 -12.36 4.32
N LYS A 80 6.70 -11.91 5.58
CA LYS A 80 7.38 -12.56 6.71
C LYS A 80 6.69 -13.87 7.06
N PRO A 81 7.38 -15.03 6.97
CA PRO A 81 6.82 -16.34 7.30
C PRO A 81 6.25 -16.43 8.72
N ASP A 82 6.93 -15.83 9.69
CA ASP A 82 6.57 -15.92 11.12
C ASP A 82 5.21 -15.27 11.46
N LEU A 83 4.69 -14.43 10.56
CA LEU A 83 3.41 -13.75 10.73
C LEU A 83 2.27 -14.47 9.99
N ILE A 84 2.56 -15.55 9.27
CA ILE A 84 1.57 -16.34 8.53
C ILE A 84 1.19 -17.55 9.39
N PRO A 85 -0.11 -17.78 9.65
CA PRO A 85 -0.56 -18.99 10.32
C PRO A 85 -0.12 -20.24 9.56
N GLU A 86 0.36 -21.26 10.28
CA GLU A 86 0.91 -22.48 9.67
C GLU A 86 -0.11 -23.18 8.75
N GLY A 87 -1.40 -23.12 9.10
CA GLY A 87 -2.49 -23.69 8.30
C GLY A 87 -2.77 -22.96 6.98
N ASP A 88 -2.33 -21.70 6.85
CA ASP A 88 -2.53 -20.85 5.67
C ASP A 88 -1.24 -20.68 4.84
N ALA A 89 -0.12 -21.24 5.31
CA ALA A 89 1.17 -21.11 4.63
C ALA A 89 1.19 -21.82 3.26
N VAL A 90 0.56 -22.99 3.18
CA VAL A 90 0.48 -23.84 1.98
C VAL A 90 -0.94 -23.80 1.42
N GLY A 91 -1.06 -23.62 0.11
CA GLY A 91 -2.34 -23.53 -0.58
C GLY A 91 -2.59 -22.13 -1.17
N VAL A 92 -3.87 -21.78 -1.28
CA VAL A 92 -4.29 -20.57 -1.99
C VAL A 92 -4.47 -19.40 -1.04
N THR A 93 -3.84 -18.28 -1.37
CA THR A 93 -4.04 -16.98 -0.72
C THR A 93 -4.14 -15.86 -1.78
N VAL A 94 -4.09 -14.59 -1.36
CA VAL A 94 -4.27 -13.42 -2.20
C VAL A 94 -3.18 -12.38 -1.95
N ILE A 95 -2.70 -11.78 -3.03
CA ILE A 95 -1.95 -10.50 -3.00
C ILE A 95 -2.88 -9.41 -3.53
N LEU A 96 -2.93 -8.28 -2.81
CA LEU A 96 -3.68 -7.09 -3.20
C LEU A 96 -2.71 -5.96 -3.56
N ILE A 97 -3.00 -5.28 -4.65
CA ILE A 97 -2.39 -3.99 -4.99
C ILE A 97 -3.48 -2.95 -4.86
N THR A 98 -3.32 -2.04 -3.92
CA THR A 98 -4.27 -0.94 -3.69
C THR A 98 -3.65 0.38 -4.12
N CYS A 99 -4.47 1.27 -4.68
CA CYS A 99 -4.09 2.65 -4.90
C CYS A 99 -5.09 3.56 -4.17
N THR A 100 -4.55 4.46 -3.37
CA THR A 100 -5.31 5.46 -2.62
C THR A 100 -4.92 6.86 -3.06
N TYR A 101 -5.87 7.77 -2.97
CA TYR A 101 -5.65 9.20 -3.19
C TYR A 101 -6.37 9.94 -2.06
N LEU A 102 -5.68 10.86 -1.37
CA LEU A 102 -6.23 11.56 -0.20
C LEU A 102 -6.82 10.60 0.86
N CYS A 103 -6.05 9.56 1.20
CA CYS A 103 -6.45 8.51 2.15
C CYS A 103 -7.74 7.75 1.73
N GLN A 104 -8.22 7.89 0.50
CA GLN A 104 -9.39 7.19 -0.05
C GLN A 104 -8.93 6.17 -1.11
N GLU A 105 -9.15 4.89 -0.83
CA GLU A 105 -8.90 3.82 -1.79
C GLU A 105 -9.90 3.92 -2.96
N PHE A 106 -9.39 3.98 -4.20
CA PHE A 106 -10.25 4.01 -5.40
C PHE A 106 -10.10 2.79 -6.29
N ILE A 107 -9.04 2.00 -6.11
CA ILE A 107 -8.86 0.74 -6.83
C ILE A 107 -8.09 -0.29 -6.00
N ARG A 108 -8.54 -1.53 -6.12
CA ARG A 108 -7.93 -2.73 -5.54
C ARG A 108 -7.83 -3.81 -6.60
N ILE A 109 -6.63 -4.36 -6.77
CA ILE A 109 -6.34 -5.40 -7.74
C ILE A 109 -5.84 -6.61 -6.96
N GLY A 110 -6.66 -7.66 -6.91
CA GLY A 110 -6.33 -8.91 -6.24
C GLY A 110 -5.83 -9.99 -7.20
N TYR A 111 -4.76 -10.67 -6.83
CA TYR A 111 -4.24 -11.85 -7.50
C TYR A 111 -4.32 -13.05 -6.57
N TYR A 112 -4.84 -14.17 -7.06
CA TYR A 112 -4.71 -15.44 -6.36
C TYR A 112 -3.26 -15.90 -6.40
N VAL A 113 -2.80 -16.42 -5.30
CA VAL A 113 -1.46 -16.94 -5.10
C VAL A 113 -1.59 -18.37 -4.63
N ASN A 114 -0.95 -19.32 -5.30
CA ASN A 114 -0.85 -20.69 -4.85
C ASN A 114 0.57 -20.96 -4.37
N ASN A 115 0.72 -21.27 -3.08
CA ASN A 115 1.97 -21.68 -2.46
C ASN A 115 2.00 -23.21 -2.39
N GLU A 116 2.93 -23.83 -3.10
CA GLU A 116 3.08 -25.29 -3.12
C GLU A 116 4.54 -25.71 -2.95
N TYR A 117 4.76 -26.86 -2.33
CA TYR A 117 6.09 -27.46 -2.29
C TYR A 117 6.52 -27.86 -3.70
N THR A 118 7.79 -27.68 -4.05
CA THR A 118 8.31 -28.18 -5.34
C THR A 118 8.56 -29.69 -5.31
N ASN A 119 8.92 -30.24 -4.14
CA ASN A 119 9.20 -31.66 -3.95
C ASN A 119 7.88 -32.48 -3.84
N PRO A 120 7.67 -33.53 -4.67
CA PRO A 120 6.47 -34.38 -4.60
C PRO A 120 6.26 -35.07 -3.25
N GLU A 121 7.33 -35.48 -2.56
CA GLU A 121 7.21 -36.15 -1.25
C GLU A 121 6.60 -35.23 -0.20
N LEU A 122 6.99 -33.95 -0.21
CA LEU A 122 6.46 -32.91 0.68
C LEU A 122 5.04 -32.47 0.29
N ARG A 123 4.63 -32.66 -0.97
CA ARG A 123 3.25 -32.43 -1.39
C ARG A 123 2.32 -33.51 -0.85
N GLU A 124 2.74 -34.77 -0.93
CA GLU A 124 1.95 -35.90 -0.44
C GLU A 124 1.94 -35.97 1.10
N ASN A 125 3.07 -35.66 1.74
CA ASN A 125 3.23 -35.68 3.19
C ASN A 125 3.81 -34.33 3.67
N PRO A 126 2.98 -33.28 3.74
CA PRO A 126 3.46 -31.98 4.19
C PRO A 126 3.91 -32.05 5.65
N PRO A 127 5.03 -31.38 5.99
CA PRO A 127 5.49 -31.32 7.37
C PRO A 127 4.49 -30.54 8.23
N LEU A 128 4.42 -30.88 9.54
CA LEU A 128 3.58 -30.17 10.52
C LEU A 128 3.88 -28.67 10.54
N LYS A 129 5.18 -28.32 10.52
CA LYS A 129 5.64 -26.94 10.40
C LYS A 129 6.00 -26.66 8.93
N PRO A 130 5.35 -25.68 8.28
CA PRO A 130 5.66 -25.35 6.90
C PRO A 130 7.11 -24.90 6.70
N ASP A 131 7.77 -25.41 5.66
CA ASP A 131 9.11 -24.99 5.25
C ASP A 131 9.04 -24.04 4.05
N PHE A 132 9.02 -22.74 4.34
CA PHE A 132 8.92 -21.68 3.34
C PHE A 132 10.10 -21.65 2.36
N SER A 133 11.25 -22.22 2.70
CA SER A 133 12.41 -22.30 1.80
C SER A 133 12.17 -23.26 0.63
N GLN A 134 11.25 -24.21 0.78
CA GLN A 134 10.88 -25.18 -0.24
C GLN A 134 9.55 -24.87 -0.94
N LEU A 135 8.91 -23.76 -0.56
CA LEU A 135 7.69 -23.30 -1.20
C LEU A 135 7.99 -22.52 -2.48
N GLN A 136 7.26 -22.87 -3.52
CA GLN A 136 7.14 -22.08 -4.73
C GLN A 136 5.80 -21.34 -4.70
N ARG A 137 5.88 -20.05 -4.99
CA ARG A 137 4.75 -19.15 -5.14
C ARG A 137 4.39 -19.04 -6.62
N ASN A 138 3.14 -19.36 -6.94
CA ASN A 138 2.58 -19.17 -8.27
C ASN A 138 1.39 -18.21 -8.20
N ILE A 139 1.55 -17.04 -8.80
CA ILE A 139 0.52 -16.00 -8.83
C ILE A 139 -0.27 -16.13 -10.15
N LEU A 140 -1.59 -16.22 -10.04
CA LEU A 140 -2.49 -16.35 -11.18
C LEU A 140 -2.69 -14.99 -11.89
N ALA A 141 -1.67 -14.55 -12.62
CA ALA A 141 -1.63 -13.25 -13.29
C ALA A 141 -2.71 -13.05 -14.37
N SER A 142 -3.24 -14.13 -14.94
CA SER A 142 -4.21 -14.08 -16.04
C SER A 142 -5.61 -13.63 -15.62
N ASN A 143 -5.98 -13.79 -14.34
CA ASN A 143 -7.33 -13.54 -13.85
C ASN A 143 -7.33 -12.61 -12.62
N PRO A 144 -6.85 -11.35 -12.75
CA PRO A 144 -6.89 -10.40 -11.65
C PRO A 144 -8.33 -10.03 -11.30
N ARG A 145 -8.59 -9.81 -10.01
CA ARG A 145 -9.86 -9.31 -9.48
C ARG A 145 -9.75 -7.81 -9.24
N VAL A 146 -10.37 -7.03 -10.10
CA VAL A 146 -10.32 -5.56 -10.02
C VAL A 146 -11.60 -5.03 -9.38
N THR A 147 -11.47 -4.40 -8.22
CA THR A 147 -12.55 -3.67 -7.54
C THR A 147 -12.26 -2.18 -7.62
N ARG A 148 -13.27 -1.38 -7.96
CA ARG A 148 -13.17 0.07 -8.08
C ARG A 148 -14.14 0.74 -7.12
N PHE A 149 -13.66 1.77 -6.44
CA PHE A 149 -14.45 2.56 -5.50
C PHE A 149 -14.57 3.98 -6.00
N HIS A 150 -15.72 4.60 -5.75
CA HIS A 150 -15.92 6.01 -6.03
C HIS A 150 -15.35 6.82 -4.87
N ILE A 151 -14.48 7.77 -5.19
CA ILE A 151 -13.84 8.66 -4.21
C ILE A 151 -14.08 10.13 -4.55
N ASN A 152 -13.88 10.99 -3.56
CA ASN A 152 -13.84 12.43 -3.76
C ASN A 152 -12.40 12.88 -4.09
N TRP A 153 -12.19 13.25 -5.35
CA TRP A 153 -10.90 13.66 -5.90
C TRP A 153 -10.48 15.08 -5.52
N ASP A 154 -11.40 15.91 -5.02
CA ASP A 154 -11.10 17.27 -4.57
C ASP A 154 -10.79 17.32 -3.07
N GLY A 155 -10.84 16.18 -2.39
CA GLY A 155 -10.72 16.08 -0.94
C GLY A 155 -12.01 16.46 -0.21
N PRO A 156 -12.13 16.15 1.09
CA PRO A 156 -13.24 16.63 1.90
C PRO A 156 -13.35 18.15 1.73
N LYS A 157 -14.52 18.63 1.30
CA LYS A 157 -14.84 20.05 1.31
C LYS A 157 -15.07 20.43 2.76
N ASP A 158 -14.01 20.54 3.54
CA ASP A 158 -14.13 21.13 4.86
C ASP A 158 -14.55 22.59 4.67
N GLN A 159 -15.63 22.92 5.36
CA GLN A 159 -16.31 24.20 5.37
C GLN A 159 -15.30 25.30 5.74
N MET A 160 -14.73 25.94 4.71
CA MET A 160 -13.85 27.10 4.88
C MET A 160 -14.62 28.43 4.72
N ASP A 161 -15.94 28.37 4.85
CA ASP A 161 -16.84 29.52 4.99
C ASP A 161 -17.59 29.36 6.32
N ASN A 162 -17.00 29.83 7.42
CA ASN A 162 -17.64 30.27 8.69
C ASN A 162 -16.60 30.23 9.83
N ILE A 163 -15.54 31.04 9.72
CA ILE A 163 -14.82 31.52 10.91
C ILE A 163 -15.36 32.93 11.20
N GLU A 164 -16.62 33.00 11.63
CA GLU A 164 -17.10 34.13 12.43
C GLU A 164 -17.75 33.58 13.69
N ASN A 165 -17.01 33.70 14.79
CA ASN A 165 -17.47 33.78 16.18
C ASN A 165 -18.20 32.56 16.78
N VAL A 166 -17.47 31.67 17.47
CA VAL A 166 -17.97 30.99 18.70
C VAL A 166 -16.81 30.70 19.67
N GLU A 167 -17.01 31.04 20.95
CA GLU A 167 -16.14 30.80 22.11
C GLU A 167 -15.89 29.30 22.41
N PRO A 168 -14.87 28.92 23.21
CA PRO A 168 -14.47 27.53 23.40
C PRO A 168 -15.17 26.87 24.60
N GLU A 169 -15.69 25.65 24.40
CA GLU A 169 -15.98 24.69 25.48
C GLU A 169 -15.51 23.28 25.06
N PRO A 170 -15.15 22.38 26.02
CA PRO A 170 -14.16 21.32 25.80
C PRO A 170 -14.73 19.91 25.55
N ASP A 171 -13.83 19.09 24.98
CA ASP A 171 -13.73 17.62 24.94
C ASP A 171 -14.79 16.78 24.23
N GLY A 172 -14.35 16.12 23.15
CA GLY A 172 -15.07 15.00 22.53
C GLY A 172 -14.38 14.38 21.32
N PHE A 173 -13.56 13.35 21.54
CA PHE A 173 -13.18 12.26 20.63
C PHE A 173 -12.65 12.62 19.21
N LEU A 174 -11.32 12.62 19.07
CA LEU A 174 -10.65 12.50 17.77
C LEU A 174 -10.49 11.03 17.38
N SER A 175 -11.16 10.65 16.29
CA SER A 175 -10.82 9.45 15.51
C SER A 175 -9.62 9.77 14.61
N SER A 176 -8.60 8.91 14.70
CA SER A 176 -7.32 8.83 13.96
C SER A 176 -7.05 9.83 12.83
N ASN A 177 -6.09 10.72 13.10
CA ASN A 177 -5.51 11.73 12.22
C ASN A 177 -4.88 11.15 10.93
N CYS A 178 -5.41 11.50 9.74
CA CYS A 178 -4.60 11.61 8.51
C CYS A 178 -3.99 13.03 8.52
N ALA A 179 -2.85 13.21 9.20
CA ALA A 179 -2.19 14.52 9.27
C ALA A 179 -1.53 14.85 7.92
N TYR A 180 -2.20 15.69 7.13
CA TYR A 180 -1.67 16.23 5.89
C TYR A 180 -0.58 17.28 6.22
N ILE A 181 0.68 16.85 6.39
CA ILE A 181 1.79 17.77 6.63
C ILE A 181 2.14 18.46 5.29
N LYS A 182 1.53 19.62 5.04
CA LYS A 182 2.11 20.61 4.14
C LYS A 182 3.33 21.21 4.84
N GLY A 183 4.52 20.90 4.35
CA GLY A 183 5.76 21.55 4.77
C GLY A 183 5.67 23.05 4.54
N LEU A 184 5.66 23.82 5.63
CA LEU A 184 6.01 25.23 5.64
C LEU A 184 7.30 25.33 6.45
N ILE A 185 8.41 25.56 5.78
CA ILE A 185 9.69 25.88 6.43
C ILE A 185 9.62 27.36 6.82
N PRO A 186 9.73 27.75 8.11
CA PRO A 186 10.06 29.11 8.46
C PRO A 186 11.59 29.24 8.45
N SER A 187 12.08 30.21 7.68
CA SER A 187 13.47 30.66 7.73
C SER A 187 13.82 31.17 9.14
N VAL A 188 14.63 30.40 9.87
CA VAL A 188 15.25 30.86 11.11
C VAL A 188 16.50 31.67 10.75
N GLY A 189 16.43 32.97 11.02
CA GLY A 189 17.59 33.87 10.96
C GLY A 189 18.58 33.53 12.07
N LEU A 190 19.85 33.37 11.71
CA LEU A 190 20.95 33.33 12.65
C LEU A 190 21.14 34.72 13.29
N GLN A 191 21.18 34.78 14.62
CA GLN A 191 22.03 35.72 15.34
C GLN A 191 22.91 34.93 16.33
N PRO A 192 24.22 35.23 16.41
CA PRO A 192 25.13 34.48 17.27
C PRO A 192 25.07 34.93 18.72
N GLU A 193 25.42 33.97 19.56
CA GLU A 193 25.50 33.98 21.01
C GLU A 193 26.44 35.07 21.55
N ASN A 194 26.05 35.74 22.64
CA ASN A 194 26.99 36.41 23.53
C ASN A 194 27.01 35.69 24.87
N SER A 195 28.15 35.05 25.13
CA SER A 195 28.53 34.39 26.39
C SER A 195 28.54 35.39 27.55
N MET A 196 28.08 34.90 28.69
CA MET A 196 28.00 35.58 29.97
C MET A 196 29.10 34.98 30.86
N ASP A 197 30.22 35.67 31.02
CA ASP A 197 31.28 35.29 31.95
C ASP A 197 31.01 35.92 33.33
N CYS A 198 30.85 35.05 34.33
CA CYS A 198 30.81 35.39 35.75
C CYS A 198 32.23 35.35 36.33
N MET A 199 32.72 36.48 36.85
CA MET A 199 33.52 36.69 38.08
C MET A 199 34.24 38.04 38.02
#